data_AF-A0A819NCZ4-F1
#
_entry.id   AF-A0A819NCZ4-F1
#
_cell.length_a   1.000
_cell.length_b   1.000
_cell.length_c   1.000
_cell.angle_alpha   90.00
_cell.angle_beta   90.00
_cell.angle_gamma   90.00
#
_symmetry.space_group_name_H-M   'P 1'
#
loop_
_entity.id
_entity.type
_entity.pdbx_description
1 polymer ?
#
loop_
_entity_poly.entity_id
_entity_poly.type
_entity_poly.pdbx_seq_one_letter_code
_entity_poly.pdbx_strand_id
1 'polypeptide(L)'
;MEKKVKRRKKKRQAKESNNNILNDQTRITIDDEIINDSEQNREENVDKKQETITTKDTNETIDNNSTRNRVYVEVSTEEINPAITNDDNDFKKSFNPISGYVEEPLLPLVKACAPLNDILHDLSKYVQLALNETPEEPSDDLTIDESAAIRLYTIEWDKPHRSLYSMLNYTLKIGSREDVLPYFKYIKLFLTALIKLPCRPPLTVWRGVTKNLSSEFPPGTLVTWWPFSSCTMSLTVLENSMYLGSSGDRTLFSVEVINGRSINAHSHFVTEDEILLLPGTYMEVQSQVSPAPELYIIHLKQLIPEEVLLEPPFEGIANIFNYLFYIKVFLCLGAHVFPKIG
;
A
#
# COMPACT_ATOMS: atom_id res chain seq x y z
N MET A 1 19.02 39.78 -40.93
CA MET A 1 19.02 38.57 -40.10
C MET A 1 20.32 38.34 -39.31
N GLU A 2 21.36 39.17 -39.44
CA GLU A 2 22.65 38.99 -38.72
C GLU A 2 22.81 39.78 -37.39
N LYS A 3 21.87 40.67 -37.03
CA LYS A 3 21.96 41.47 -35.78
C LYS A 3 21.37 40.79 -34.53
N LYS A 4 20.56 39.73 -34.67
CA LYS A 4 19.98 38.97 -33.53
C LYS A 4 20.87 37.81 -33.04
N VAL A 5 21.76 37.28 -33.90
CA VAL A 5 22.71 36.21 -33.54
C VAL A 5 23.92 36.75 -32.75
N LYS A 6 24.39 37.97 -33.05
CA LYS A 6 25.47 38.64 -32.29
C LYS A 6 25.11 39.04 -30.86
N ARG A 7 23.82 39.23 -30.53
CA ARG A 7 23.37 39.50 -29.14
C ARG A 7 23.27 38.25 -28.25
N ARG A 8 23.17 37.04 -28.83
CA ARG A 8 23.11 35.78 -28.07
C ARG A 8 24.48 35.20 -27.71
N LYS A 9 25.55 35.50 -28.46
CA LYS A 9 26.93 35.13 -28.06
C LYS A 9 27.52 36.02 -26.96
N LYS A 10 27.16 37.30 -26.88
CA LYS A 10 27.68 38.24 -25.86
C LYS A 10 27.09 38.04 -24.46
N LYS A 11 25.95 37.35 -24.32
CA LYS A 11 25.35 36.95 -23.02
C LYS A 11 25.86 35.61 -22.48
N ARG A 12 26.53 34.79 -23.31
CA ARG A 12 27.13 33.51 -22.89
C ARG A 12 28.54 33.68 -22.31
N GLN A 13 29.34 34.62 -22.81
CA GLN A 13 30.67 34.94 -22.22
C GLN A 13 30.62 35.75 -20.92
N ALA A 14 29.51 36.43 -20.59
CA ALA A 14 29.37 37.18 -19.33
C ALA A 14 28.86 36.34 -18.15
N LYS A 15 28.43 35.08 -18.37
CA LYS A 15 27.94 34.18 -17.33
C LYS A 15 29.00 33.16 -16.86
N GLU A 16 30.03 32.92 -17.68
CA GLU A 16 31.19 32.07 -17.33
C GLU A 16 32.30 32.82 -16.58
N SER A 17 32.34 34.15 -16.62
CA SER A 17 33.31 34.95 -15.86
C SER A 17 32.91 35.23 -14.39
N ASN A 18 31.67 34.91 -13.99
CA ASN A 18 31.17 35.17 -12.63
C ASN A 18 31.22 33.96 -11.69
N ASN A 19 31.60 32.77 -12.18
CA ASN A 19 31.74 31.55 -11.38
C ASN A 19 33.20 31.20 -11.00
N ASN A 20 34.18 32.04 -11.36
CA ASN A 20 35.59 31.84 -11.05
C ASN A 20 36.17 32.86 -10.05
N ILE A 21 35.32 33.59 -9.29
CA ILE A 21 35.76 34.59 -8.28
C ILE A 21 35.03 34.37 -6.95
N LEU A 22 34.77 33.10 -6.58
CA LEU A 22 34.33 32.77 -5.22
C LEU A 22 34.84 31.38 -4.82
N ASN A 23 36.14 31.17 -5.01
CA ASN A 23 36.88 30.01 -4.50
C ASN A 23 38.33 30.46 -4.27
N ASP A 24 38.50 31.42 -3.37
CA ASP A 24 39.79 31.66 -2.73
C ASP A 24 39.58 32.39 -1.41
N GLN A 25 40.39 32.07 -0.41
CA GLN A 25 40.38 32.57 0.99
C GLN A 25 39.55 31.78 2.01
N THR A 26 40.12 30.69 2.52
CA THR A 26 40.54 30.61 3.94
C THR A 26 41.35 29.32 4.18
N ARG A 27 42.67 29.47 4.22
CA ARG A 27 43.62 28.47 4.70
C ARG A 27 44.57 29.19 5.66
N ILE A 28 44.47 28.92 6.95
CA ILE A 28 45.51 29.20 7.94
C ILE A 28 45.67 27.95 8.79
N THR A 29 46.86 27.35 8.64
CA THR A 29 47.52 26.31 9.43
C THR A 29 48.12 26.87 10.72
N ILE A 30 48.38 25.98 11.69
CA ILE A 30 49.52 25.86 12.64
C ILE A 30 49.07 24.72 13.59
N ASP A 31 49.59 23.49 13.44
CA ASP A 31 50.79 22.90 14.09
C ASP A 31 50.60 22.82 15.62
N ASP A 32 50.93 21.77 16.38
CA ASP A 32 51.71 20.55 16.17
C ASP A 32 51.56 19.65 17.45
N GLU A 33 51.93 18.38 17.35
CA GLU A 33 52.49 17.53 18.45
C GLU A 33 51.54 17.10 19.64
N ILE A 34 51.59 15.94 20.32
CA ILE A 34 52.51 14.79 20.39
C ILE A 34 51.87 13.70 21.33
N ILE A 35 52.05 12.41 20.99
CA ILE A 35 52.44 11.24 21.83
C ILE A 35 51.47 10.59 22.87
N ASN A 36 51.15 9.32 22.54
CA ASN A 36 51.19 8.05 23.30
C ASN A 36 50.37 7.70 24.55
N ASP A 37 50.13 6.37 24.58
CA ASP A 37 50.16 5.42 25.70
C ASP A 37 48.98 5.48 26.67
N SER A 38 48.46 4.40 27.25
CA SER A 38 48.66 2.94 27.18
C SER A 38 47.70 2.34 28.22
N GLU A 39 47.30 1.08 28.04
CA GLU A 39 47.05 0.07 29.08
C GLU A 39 46.02 0.36 30.22
N GLN A 40 44.93 -0.42 30.33
CA GLN A 40 44.81 -1.75 30.96
C GLN A 40 44.77 -1.70 32.51
N ASN A 41 43.68 -2.24 33.09
CA ASN A 41 43.55 -3.00 34.38
C ASN A 41 42.19 -2.73 35.07
N ARG A 42 41.33 -3.76 35.18
CA ARG A 42 41.14 -4.72 36.31
C ARG A 42 40.31 -4.12 37.44
N GLU A 43 39.11 -4.62 37.73
CA GLU A 43 38.72 -5.83 38.50
C GLU A 43 37.83 -5.37 39.67
N GLU A 44 36.72 -6.10 39.84
CA GLU A 44 36.05 -6.50 41.08
C GLU A 44 35.80 -5.49 42.23
N ASN A 45 34.52 -5.31 42.58
CA ASN A 45 34.06 -5.84 43.87
C ASN A 45 32.54 -6.02 44.02
N VAL A 46 32.23 -6.93 44.93
CA VAL A 46 30.98 -7.63 45.21
C VAL A 46 30.24 -7.01 46.42
N ASP A 47 28.92 -7.25 46.45
CA ASP A 47 28.02 -7.37 47.61
C ASP A 47 27.25 -6.17 48.22
N LYS A 48 25.92 -6.39 48.22
CA LYS A 48 24.90 -6.15 49.27
C LYS A 48 24.51 -4.71 49.66
N LYS A 49 23.25 -4.36 49.35
CA LYS A 49 22.17 -4.25 50.37
C LYS A 49 20.80 -3.95 49.74
N GLN A 50 19.78 -4.63 50.23
CA GLN A 50 18.38 -4.22 50.17
C GLN A 50 18.18 -2.94 50.99
N GLU A 51 17.43 -1.96 50.45
CA GLU A 51 16.34 -1.30 51.18
C GLU A 51 15.52 -0.39 50.26
N THR A 52 14.21 -0.47 50.47
CA THR A 52 13.11 0.21 49.79
C THR A 52 13.12 1.71 50.05
N ILE A 53 13.09 2.55 49.01
CA ILE A 53 12.65 3.94 49.11
C ILE A 53 11.76 4.30 47.91
N THR A 54 10.55 4.70 48.24
CA THR A 54 9.51 5.24 47.36
C THR A 54 9.77 6.74 47.10
N THR A 55 9.99 7.14 45.86
CA THR A 55 9.82 8.53 45.36
C THR A 55 9.53 8.46 43.86
N LYS A 56 8.27 8.66 43.43
CA LYS A 56 7.74 9.91 42.85
C LYS A 56 8.57 10.52 41.71
N ASP A 57 7.93 10.49 40.54
CA ASP A 57 7.95 11.44 39.43
C ASP A 57 9.31 11.97 38.97
N THR A 58 9.76 11.47 37.81
CA THR A 58 10.48 12.31 36.85
C THR A 58 9.95 12.05 35.45
N ASN A 59 9.61 13.15 34.78
CA ASN A 59 9.08 13.26 33.44
C ASN A 59 10.02 12.61 32.42
N GLU A 60 9.57 11.57 31.72
CA GLU A 60 10.14 11.24 30.42
C GLU A 60 9.54 12.16 29.37
N THR A 61 10.45 12.87 28.73
CA THR A 61 10.19 13.85 27.68
C THR A 61 9.82 13.04 26.44
N ILE A 62 8.54 13.07 26.06
CA ILE A 62 8.07 12.44 24.82
C ILE A 62 8.67 13.21 23.65
N ASP A 63 9.61 12.58 22.98
CA ASP A 63 10.22 13.07 21.75
C ASP A 63 9.17 12.98 20.62
N ASN A 64 8.41 14.07 20.47
CA ASN A 64 7.18 14.19 19.68
C ASN A 64 7.36 14.19 18.14
N ASN A 65 8.47 13.67 17.60
CA ASN A 65 8.79 13.77 16.17
C ASN A 65 8.87 12.45 15.40
N SER A 66 8.59 11.29 16.01
CA SER A 66 8.69 9.98 15.33
C SER A 66 7.34 9.33 14.96
N THR A 67 6.21 9.89 15.39
CA THR A 67 4.90 9.22 15.35
C THR A 67 4.00 9.60 14.17
N ARG A 68 4.48 10.33 13.16
CA ARG A 68 3.65 10.85 12.05
C ARG A 68 3.59 10.01 10.78
N ASN A 69 4.32 8.90 10.68
CA ASN A 69 4.58 8.24 9.39
C ASN A 69 4.11 6.78 9.31
N ARG A 70 2.82 6.43 9.49
CA ARG A 70 2.31 5.05 9.28
C ARG A 70 0.88 5.00 8.77
N VAL A 71 0.57 4.03 7.91
CA VAL A 71 -0.83 3.64 7.57
C VAL A 71 -1.45 2.98 8.80
N TYR A 72 -2.60 3.47 9.28
CA TYR A 72 -3.31 2.90 10.41
C TYR A 72 -4.39 1.92 9.94
N VAL A 73 -4.03 0.66 9.75
CA VAL A 73 -4.99 -0.37 9.33
C VAL A 73 -6.07 -0.62 10.40
N GLU A 74 -7.31 -0.80 9.91
CA GLU A 74 -8.57 -1.07 10.60
C GLU A 74 -8.47 -1.48 12.09
N VAL A 75 -8.75 -0.53 12.98
CA VAL A 75 -9.44 -0.86 14.23
C VAL A 75 -10.86 -1.25 13.84
N SER A 76 -11.14 -2.55 13.72
CA SER A 76 -12.49 -3.03 13.45
C SER A 76 -13.36 -2.76 14.68
N THR A 77 -14.25 -1.78 14.58
CA THR A 77 -15.41 -1.69 15.47
C THR A 77 -16.24 -2.95 15.31
N GLU A 78 -16.73 -3.48 16.44
CA GLU A 78 -17.57 -4.68 16.57
C GLU A 78 -18.64 -4.72 15.47
N GLU A 79 -18.56 -5.65 14.52
CA GLU A 79 -19.70 -6.07 13.69
C GLU A 79 -19.34 -7.30 12.83
N ILE A 80 -20.35 -8.15 12.64
CA ILE A 80 -20.30 -9.53 12.16
C ILE A 80 -19.88 -9.58 10.68
N ASN A 81 -18.89 -10.42 10.35
CA ASN A 81 -18.40 -10.62 8.98
C ASN A 81 -19.17 -11.75 8.27
N PRO A 82 -19.69 -11.54 7.05
CA PRO A 82 -20.05 -12.63 6.17
C PRO A 82 -18.87 -12.93 5.23
N ALA A 83 -17.89 -13.72 5.69
CA ALA A 83 -17.12 -14.51 4.74
C ALA A 83 -18.11 -15.50 4.11
N ILE A 84 -18.37 -15.38 2.80
CA ILE A 84 -19.25 -16.32 2.11
C ILE A 84 -18.48 -17.63 1.96
N THR A 85 -18.65 -18.51 2.94
CA THR A 85 -18.29 -19.92 2.83
C THR A 85 -19.33 -20.58 1.94
N ASN A 86 -18.95 -21.02 0.75
CA ASN A 86 -19.83 -21.75 -0.15
C ASN A 86 -20.03 -23.18 0.40
N ASP A 87 -20.96 -23.32 1.32
CA ASP A 87 -21.54 -24.60 1.72
C ASP A 87 -23.06 -24.42 1.79
N ASP A 88 -23.68 -24.32 0.60
CA ASP A 88 -25.03 -24.83 0.31
C ASP A 88 -25.44 -24.49 -1.13
N ASN A 89 -25.93 -25.51 -1.82
CA ASN A 89 -26.46 -25.44 -3.18
C ASN A 89 -27.70 -24.52 -3.26
N ASP A 90 -27.73 -23.73 -4.33
CA ASP A 90 -28.90 -23.06 -4.93
C ASP A 90 -29.20 -21.59 -4.49
N PHE A 91 -28.99 -20.66 -5.44
CA PHE A 91 -29.46 -19.25 -5.47
C PHE A 91 -28.83 -18.16 -4.57
N LYS A 92 -27.51 -18.17 -4.34
CA LYS A 92 -26.76 -16.90 -4.18
C LYS A 92 -25.80 -16.73 -5.33
N LYS A 93 -26.27 -16.11 -6.41
CA LYS A 93 -25.40 -15.59 -7.46
C LYS A 93 -24.37 -14.72 -6.76
N SER A 94 -23.12 -15.17 -6.72
CA SER A 94 -21.96 -14.43 -6.21
C SER A 94 -22.05 -13.01 -6.75
N PHE A 95 -22.49 -12.09 -5.90
CA PHE A 95 -22.73 -10.73 -6.33
C PHE A 95 -21.36 -10.08 -6.42
N ASN A 96 -20.91 -9.81 -7.64
CA ASN A 96 -19.69 -9.05 -7.88
C ASN A 96 -19.97 -7.57 -7.53
N PRO A 97 -19.48 -7.05 -6.39
CA PRO A 97 -19.82 -5.71 -5.91
C PRO A 97 -19.38 -4.62 -6.86
N ILE A 98 -18.37 -4.88 -7.68
CA ILE A 98 -17.76 -3.90 -8.58
C ILE A 98 -18.15 -4.10 -10.04
N SER A 99 -18.96 -5.10 -10.40
CA SER A 99 -19.42 -5.27 -11.78
C SER A 99 -20.08 -3.98 -12.29
N GLY A 100 -19.66 -3.52 -13.48
CA GLY A 100 -20.10 -2.27 -14.10
C GLY A 100 -19.18 -1.06 -13.87
N TYR A 101 -18.17 -1.14 -13.00
CA TYR A 101 -17.23 -0.04 -12.81
C TYR A 101 -16.46 0.31 -14.10
N VAL A 102 -16.29 -0.67 -15.00
CA VAL A 102 -15.59 -0.51 -16.28
C VAL A 102 -16.33 0.42 -17.24
N GLU A 103 -17.64 0.57 -17.08
CA GLU A 103 -18.48 1.46 -17.90
C GLU A 103 -18.33 2.93 -17.52
N GLU A 104 -17.73 3.22 -16.35
CA GLU A 104 -17.39 4.60 -16.00
C GLU A 104 -16.28 5.14 -16.90
N PRO A 105 -16.37 6.40 -17.34
CA PRO A 105 -15.29 7.03 -18.08
C PRO A 105 -14.04 7.14 -17.22
N LEU A 106 -12.86 7.01 -17.85
CA LEU A 106 -11.61 7.34 -17.16
C LEU A 106 -11.53 8.85 -16.92
N LEU A 107 -11.42 9.26 -15.66
CA LEU A 107 -11.48 10.65 -15.24
C LEU A 107 -10.24 11.05 -14.42
N PRO A 108 -9.82 12.34 -14.45
CA PRO A 108 -8.85 12.88 -13.50
C PRO A 108 -9.29 12.70 -12.04
N LEU A 109 -8.34 12.63 -11.11
CA LEU A 109 -8.56 12.24 -9.71
C LEU A 109 -9.65 13.09 -9.04
N VAL A 110 -9.61 14.41 -9.21
CA VAL A 110 -10.60 15.33 -8.64
C VAL A 110 -12.03 14.99 -9.10
N LYS A 111 -12.20 14.65 -10.39
CA LYS A 111 -13.52 14.28 -10.94
C LYS A 111 -13.92 12.86 -10.57
N ALA A 112 -12.96 11.95 -10.48
CA ALA A 112 -13.18 10.57 -10.05
C ALA A 112 -13.67 10.48 -8.60
N CYS A 113 -13.17 11.37 -7.73
CA CYS A 113 -13.55 11.47 -6.33
C CYS A 113 -14.82 12.31 -6.06
N ALA A 114 -15.32 13.06 -7.05
CA ALA A 114 -16.44 13.98 -6.85
C ALA A 114 -17.71 13.34 -6.23
N PRO A 115 -18.13 12.11 -6.59
CA PRO A 115 -19.29 11.46 -5.96
C PRO A 115 -19.08 11.09 -4.48
N LEU A 116 -17.84 11.11 -3.99
CA LEU A 116 -17.48 10.69 -2.64
C LEU A 116 -17.40 11.87 -1.66
N ASN A 117 -17.58 13.12 -2.12
CA ASN A 117 -17.43 14.33 -1.28
C ASN A 117 -18.42 14.37 -0.11
N ASP A 118 -19.62 13.84 -0.29
CA ASP A 118 -20.66 13.79 0.75
C ASP A 118 -20.55 12.54 1.64
N ILE A 119 -19.64 11.61 1.30
CA ILE A 119 -19.42 10.33 1.99
C ILE A 119 -18.16 10.40 2.86
N LEU A 120 -17.10 11.02 2.34
CA LEU A 120 -15.78 11.04 2.96
C LEU A 120 -15.45 12.43 3.52
N HIS A 121 -15.14 12.47 4.81
CA HIS A 121 -14.75 13.69 5.51
C HIS A 121 -13.48 14.30 4.90
N ASP A 122 -13.51 15.61 4.65
CA ASP A 122 -12.40 16.41 4.11
C ASP A 122 -11.73 15.84 2.85
N LEU A 123 -12.46 15.08 2.02
CA LEU A 123 -11.89 14.39 0.86
C LEU A 123 -11.07 15.31 -0.06
N SER A 124 -11.54 16.53 -0.30
CA SER A 124 -10.84 17.51 -1.13
C SER A 124 -9.43 17.83 -0.61
N LYS A 125 -9.25 17.97 0.71
CA LYS A 125 -7.93 18.19 1.34
C LYS A 125 -6.97 17.06 1.01
N TYR A 126 -7.42 15.81 1.15
CA TYR A 126 -6.59 14.63 0.91
C TYR A 126 -6.33 14.37 -0.58
N VAL A 127 -7.28 14.68 -1.46
CA VAL A 127 -7.07 14.67 -2.92
C VAL A 127 -5.99 15.67 -3.31
N GLN A 128 -6.02 16.90 -2.77
CA GLN A 128 -4.98 17.89 -3.03
C GLN A 128 -3.63 17.47 -2.46
N LEU A 129 -3.61 16.87 -1.26
CA LEU A 129 -2.39 16.32 -0.67
C LEU A 129 -1.76 15.25 -1.58
N ALA A 130 -2.56 14.28 -2.04
CA ALA A 130 -2.10 13.22 -2.92
C ALA A 130 -1.56 13.75 -4.26
N LEU A 131 -2.20 14.77 -4.86
CA LEU A 131 -1.72 15.41 -6.08
C LEU A 131 -0.41 16.16 -5.86
N ASN A 132 -0.31 16.95 -4.78
CA ASN A 132 0.87 17.78 -4.49
C ASN A 132 2.11 16.95 -4.16
N GLU A 133 1.93 15.77 -3.55
CA GLU A 133 3.03 14.86 -3.22
C GLU A 133 3.37 13.89 -4.37
N THR A 134 2.57 13.87 -5.43
CA THR A 134 2.88 13.07 -6.62
C THR A 134 3.90 13.81 -7.49
N PRO A 135 5.01 13.15 -7.92
CA PRO A 135 5.98 13.77 -8.81
C PRO A 135 5.35 14.24 -10.13
N GLU A 136 5.93 15.29 -10.74
CA GLU A 136 5.50 15.77 -12.07
C GLU A 136 5.67 14.70 -13.16
N GLU A 137 6.66 13.82 -12.99
CA GLU A 137 6.92 12.65 -13.83
C GLU A 137 6.91 11.39 -12.97
N PRO A 138 5.74 10.77 -12.71
CA PRO A 138 5.65 9.51 -11.99
C PRO A 138 6.34 8.36 -12.76
N SER A 139 6.83 7.36 -12.03
CA SER A 139 7.35 6.13 -12.64
C SER A 139 6.24 5.27 -13.25
N ASP A 140 6.63 4.13 -13.85
CA ASP A 140 5.72 3.06 -14.28
C ASP A 140 4.70 3.49 -15.35
N ASP A 141 5.06 4.49 -16.15
CA ASP A 141 4.24 5.09 -17.21
C ASP A 141 2.85 5.55 -16.69
N LEU A 142 2.78 5.92 -15.41
CA LEU A 142 1.58 6.46 -14.80
C LEU A 142 1.45 7.96 -15.09
N THR A 143 0.22 8.38 -15.35
CA THR A 143 -0.13 9.80 -15.28
C THR A 143 -0.10 10.28 -13.82
N ILE A 144 -0.03 11.61 -13.63
CA ILE A 144 -0.12 12.22 -12.29
C ILE A 144 -1.40 11.77 -11.57
N ASP A 145 -2.56 11.78 -12.25
CA ASP A 145 -3.83 11.37 -11.66
C ASP A 145 -3.85 9.88 -11.25
N GLU A 146 -3.26 9.00 -12.06
CA GLU A 146 -3.15 7.57 -11.76
C GLU A 146 -2.24 7.30 -10.56
N SER A 147 -1.05 7.90 -10.53
CA SER A 147 -0.12 7.79 -9.40
C SER A 147 -0.72 8.41 -8.13
N ALA A 148 -1.38 9.57 -8.24
CA ALA A 148 -2.03 10.22 -7.13
C ALA A 148 -3.25 9.43 -6.62
N ALA A 149 -3.94 8.65 -7.46
CA ALA A 149 -5.00 7.77 -7.01
C ALA A 149 -4.46 6.67 -6.08
N ILE A 150 -3.30 6.08 -6.41
CA ILE A 150 -2.61 5.11 -5.55
C ILE A 150 -2.15 5.80 -4.26
N ARG A 151 -1.54 6.99 -4.36
CA ARG A 151 -1.12 7.75 -3.17
C ARG A 151 -2.30 8.02 -2.24
N LEU A 152 -3.42 8.51 -2.79
CA LEU A 152 -4.63 8.81 -2.03
C LEU A 152 -5.17 7.57 -1.29
N TYR A 153 -5.13 6.41 -1.93
CA TYR A 153 -5.52 5.15 -1.29
C TYR A 153 -4.68 4.88 -0.03
N THR A 154 -3.39 5.19 -0.06
CA THR A 154 -2.47 4.89 1.05
C THR A 154 -2.41 5.94 2.14
N ILE A 155 -3.01 7.13 1.97
CA ILE A 155 -2.98 8.16 3.02
C ILE A 155 -3.87 7.74 4.19
N GLU A 156 -3.43 8.02 5.42
CA GLU A 156 -4.30 7.88 6.60
C GLU A 156 -4.98 9.21 6.94
N TRP A 157 -6.23 9.14 7.36
CA TRP A 157 -7.01 10.32 7.73
C TRP A 157 -6.83 10.61 9.23
N ASP A 158 -7.07 11.87 9.60
CA ASP A 158 -7.01 12.27 11.00
C ASP A 158 -8.19 11.64 11.77
N LYS A 159 -7.89 10.97 12.89
CA LYS A 159 -8.93 10.42 13.78
C LYS A 159 -9.87 11.55 14.25
N PRO A 160 -11.18 11.27 14.38
CA PRO A 160 -11.84 9.96 14.34
C PRO A 160 -12.33 9.51 12.94
N HIS A 161 -11.93 10.21 11.87
CA HIS A 161 -12.50 9.98 10.55
C HIS A 161 -11.82 8.80 9.84
N ARG A 162 -12.62 8.03 9.09
CA ARG A 162 -12.12 6.93 8.27
C ARG A 162 -11.54 7.46 6.97
N SER A 163 -10.37 6.95 6.61
CA SER A 163 -9.69 7.19 5.34
C SER A 163 -10.41 6.59 4.14
N LEU A 164 -10.03 7.01 2.93
CA LEU A 164 -10.64 6.51 1.70
C LEU A 164 -10.54 4.99 1.60
N TYR A 165 -9.35 4.41 1.81
CA TYR A 165 -9.19 2.96 1.72
C TYR A 165 -9.98 2.22 2.79
N SER A 166 -10.04 2.76 4.02
CA SER A 166 -10.78 2.16 5.12
C SER A 166 -12.27 2.07 4.76
N MET A 167 -12.86 3.17 4.27
CA MET A 167 -14.26 3.19 3.89
C MET A 167 -14.52 2.33 2.65
N LEU A 168 -13.70 2.45 1.59
CA LEU A 168 -13.86 1.66 0.37
C LEU A 168 -13.81 0.16 0.66
N ASN A 169 -12.82 -0.31 1.41
CA ASN A 169 -12.66 -1.74 1.71
C ASN A 169 -13.77 -2.28 2.60
N TYR A 170 -14.27 -1.46 3.54
CA TYR A 170 -15.45 -1.82 4.32
C TYR A 170 -16.70 -1.95 3.45
N THR A 171 -16.94 -0.98 2.57
CA THR A 171 -18.07 -1.00 1.64
C THR A 171 -17.98 -2.19 0.66
N LEU A 172 -16.78 -2.55 0.18
CA LEU A 172 -16.56 -3.74 -0.65
C LEU A 172 -16.77 -5.05 0.13
N LYS A 173 -16.57 -5.03 1.44
CA LYS A 173 -16.67 -6.22 2.30
C LYS A 173 -18.10 -6.52 2.71
N ILE A 174 -18.84 -5.49 3.16
CA ILE A 174 -20.16 -5.68 3.78
C ILE A 174 -21.25 -4.76 3.24
N GLY A 175 -20.92 -3.81 2.36
CA GLY A 175 -21.88 -2.89 1.78
C GLY A 175 -22.81 -3.55 0.77
N SER A 176 -23.94 -2.88 0.50
CA SER A 176 -24.80 -3.20 -0.64
C SER A 176 -24.18 -2.75 -1.95
N ARG A 177 -24.73 -3.18 -3.09
CA ARG A 177 -24.30 -2.68 -4.41
C ARG A 177 -24.37 -1.16 -4.46
N GLU A 178 -25.48 -0.62 -3.96
CA GLU A 178 -25.82 0.79 -3.98
C GLU A 178 -24.79 1.62 -3.23
N ASP A 179 -24.22 1.06 -2.15
CA ASP A 179 -23.17 1.71 -1.36
C ASP A 179 -21.83 1.77 -2.11
N VAL A 180 -21.55 0.82 -3.01
CA VAL A 180 -20.30 0.77 -3.80
C VAL A 180 -20.37 1.69 -5.02
N LEU A 181 -21.56 1.93 -5.60
CA LEU A 181 -21.72 2.72 -6.82
C LEU A 181 -21.01 4.08 -6.82
N PRO A 182 -21.06 4.90 -5.74
CA PRO A 182 -20.33 6.17 -5.68
C PRO A 182 -18.81 6.04 -5.89
N TYR A 183 -18.24 4.87 -5.58
CA TYR A 183 -16.81 4.60 -5.73
C TYR A 183 -16.41 4.20 -7.15
N PHE A 184 -17.34 3.87 -8.05
CA PHE A 184 -17.00 3.28 -9.36
C PHE A 184 -16.04 4.15 -10.18
N LYS A 185 -16.22 5.47 -10.18
CA LYS A 185 -15.31 6.41 -10.90
C LYS A 185 -13.90 6.40 -10.31
N TYR A 186 -13.79 6.37 -8.99
CA TYR A 186 -12.50 6.24 -8.32
C TYR A 186 -11.87 4.87 -8.56
N ILE A 187 -12.65 3.77 -8.44
CA ILE A 187 -12.21 2.40 -8.70
C ILE A 187 -11.72 2.25 -10.14
N LYS A 188 -12.40 2.86 -11.13
CA LYS A 188 -11.98 2.90 -12.53
C LYS A 188 -10.58 3.51 -12.68
N LEU A 189 -10.34 4.69 -12.12
CA LEU A 189 -9.03 5.35 -12.17
C LEU A 189 -7.97 4.54 -11.42
N PHE A 190 -8.29 4.08 -10.21
CA PHE A 190 -7.36 3.37 -9.34
C PHE A 190 -6.93 2.03 -9.95
N LEU A 191 -7.87 1.23 -10.46
CA LEU A 191 -7.53 -0.02 -11.14
C LEU A 191 -6.78 0.22 -12.43
N THR A 192 -7.09 1.28 -13.19
CA THR A 192 -6.31 1.67 -14.38
C THR A 192 -4.83 1.88 -14.03
N ALA A 193 -4.56 2.56 -12.91
CA ALA A 193 -3.20 2.75 -12.41
C ALA A 193 -2.55 1.42 -11.98
N LEU A 194 -3.23 0.64 -11.14
CA LEU A 194 -2.67 -0.60 -10.58
C LEU A 194 -2.32 -1.67 -11.62
N ILE A 195 -3.07 -1.74 -12.73
CA ILE A 195 -2.79 -2.75 -13.76
C ILE A 195 -1.61 -2.39 -14.66
N LYS A 196 -1.22 -1.10 -14.71
CA LYS A 196 0.02 -0.66 -15.40
C LYS A 196 1.26 -1.01 -14.59
N LEU A 197 1.14 -1.11 -13.27
CA LEU A 197 2.25 -1.50 -12.41
C LEU A 197 2.75 -2.92 -12.74
N PRO A 198 4.06 -3.15 -12.71
CA PRO A 198 4.63 -4.48 -12.88
C PRO A 198 4.01 -5.49 -11.91
N CYS A 199 3.56 -6.61 -12.46
CA CYS A 199 3.17 -7.76 -11.66
C CYS A 199 4.43 -8.37 -11.03
N ARG A 200 4.42 -8.59 -9.71
CA ARG A 200 5.48 -9.36 -9.09
C ARG A 200 5.39 -10.83 -9.53
N PRO A 201 6.52 -11.55 -9.68
CA PRO A 201 6.51 -13.00 -9.76
C PRO A 201 5.80 -13.60 -8.54
N PRO A 202 5.28 -14.84 -8.63
CA PRO A 202 4.63 -15.47 -7.49
C PRO A 202 5.47 -15.41 -6.21
N LEU A 203 4.85 -14.99 -5.11
CA LEU A 203 5.50 -14.83 -3.81
C LEU A 203 4.54 -15.06 -2.64
N THR A 204 5.09 -15.18 -1.44
CA THR A 204 4.30 -15.15 -0.19
C THR A 204 4.28 -13.74 0.38
N VAL A 205 3.09 -13.23 0.67
CA VAL A 205 2.87 -11.95 1.37
C VAL A 205 2.12 -12.17 2.67
N TRP A 206 2.23 -11.20 3.57
CA TRP A 206 1.71 -11.30 4.93
C TRP A 206 0.73 -10.18 5.23
N ARG A 207 -0.33 -10.50 5.96
CA ARG A 207 -1.29 -9.52 6.47
C ARG A 207 -1.70 -9.85 7.89
N GLY A 208 -1.54 -8.88 8.79
CA GLY A 208 -2.04 -8.96 10.17
C GLY A 208 -3.44 -8.38 10.31
N VAL A 209 -4.24 -8.97 11.20
CA VAL A 209 -5.53 -8.45 11.66
C VAL A 209 -5.67 -8.69 13.16
N THR A 210 -6.19 -7.72 13.91
CA THR A 210 -6.35 -7.74 15.38
C THR A 210 -7.64 -8.43 15.84
N LYS A 211 -8.01 -9.55 15.21
CA LYS A 211 -9.09 -10.44 15.65
C LYS A 211 -8.84 -11.89 15.23
N ASN A 212 -9.51 -12.83 15.87
CA ASN A 212 -9.56 -14.23 15.45
C ASN A 212 -10.53 -14.40 14.27
N LEU A 213 -10.02 -14.90 13.13
CA LEU A 213 -10.81 -15.18 11.93
C LEU A 213 -10.86 -16.67 11.59
N SER A 214 -10.37 -17.55 12.45
CA SER A 214 -10.22 -18.98 12.14
C SER A 214 -11.56 -19.64 11.75
N SER A 215 -12.65 -19.28 12.41
CA SER A 215 -13.98 -19.83 12.09
C SER A 215 -14.52 -19.37 10.73
N GLU A 216 -14.03 -18.24 10.19
CA GLU A 216 -14.47 -17.69 8.91
C GLU A 216 -13.72 -18.32 7.71
N PHE A 217 -12.62 -19.02 7.95
CA PHE A 217 -11.72 -19.53 6.90
C PHE A 217 -11.42 -21.04 7.02
N PRO A 218 -12.40 -21.94 7.18
CA PRO A 218 -12.12 -23.36 7.38
C PRO A 218 -11.24 -23.95 6.24
N PRO A 219 -10.24 -24.80 6.55
CA PRO A 219 -9.38 -25.42 5.54
C PRO A 219 -10.17 -26.16 4.44
N GLY A 220 -9.70 -26.09 3.21
CA GLY A 220 -10.33 -26.68 2.02
C GLY A 220 -11.45 -25.84 1.41
N THR A 221 -11.77 -24.66 1.98
CA THR A 221 -12.78 -23.78 1.42
C THR A 221 -12.20 -22.76 0.44
N LEU A 222 -13.05 -22.33 -0.49
CA LEU A 222 -12.75 -21.33 -1.51
C LEU A 222 -13.35 -19.99 -1.09
N VAL A 223 -12.55 -18.93 -1.19
CA VAL A 223 -12.90 -17.57 -0.78
C VAL A 223 -12.63 -16.60 -1.92
N THR A 224 -13.59 -15.70 -2.18
CA THR A 224 -13.36 -14.53 -3.04
C THR A 224 -13.15 -13.30 -2.17
N TRP A 225 -11.96 -12.72 -2.22
CA TRP A 225 -11.57 -11.56 -1.43
C TRP A 225 -11.87 -10.28 -2.21
N TRP A 226 -13.03 -9.68 -1.94
CA TRP A 226 -13.51 -8.48 -2.64
C TRP A 226 -12.79 -7.18 -2.29
N PRO A 227 -12.38 -6.90 -1.05
CA PRO A 227 -11.65 -5.68 -0.74
C PRO A 227 -10.26 -5.64 -1.38
N PHE A 228 -9.71 -4.44 -1.56
CA PHE A 228 -8.27 -4.31 -1.78
C PHE A 228 -7.54 -4.70 -0.48
N SER A 229 -6.41 -5.39 -0.60
CA SER A 229 -5.69 -5.90 0.57
C SER A 229 -4.23 -5.48 0.56
N SER A 230 -3.88 -4.52 1.40
CA SER A 230 -2.48 -4.16 1.66
C SER A 230 -1.81 -5.27 2.45
N CYS A 231 -0.74 -5.81 1.89
CA CYS A 231 0.09 -6.85 2.46
C CYS A 231 1.55 -6.38 2.47
N THR A 232 2.37 -7.01 3.30
CA THR A 232 3.81 -6.72 3.37
C THR A 232 4.62 -7.97 3.04
N MET A 233 5.81 -7.77 2.47
CA MET A 233 6.82 -8.82 2.35
C MET A 233 7.62 -8.98 3.65
N SER A 234 7.57 -8.02 4.56
CA SER A 234 8.38 -8.00 5.78
C SER A 234 7.55 -8.32 7.02
N LEU A 235 7.81 -9.47 7.64
CA LEU A 235 7.16 -9.85 8.91
C LEU A 235 7.45 -8.86 10.05
N THR A 236 8.59 -8.15 10.02
CA THR A 236 8.93 -7.17 11.07
C THR A 236 7.96 -6.00 11.12
N VAL A 237 7.35 -5.64 9.99
CA VAL A 237 6.30 -4.61 9.94
C VAL A 237 5.11 -5.03 10.82
N LEU A 238 4.82 -6.33 10.89
CA LEU A 238 3.67 -6.87 11.62
C LEU A 238 3.86 -6.91 13.15
N GLU A 239 5.08 -6.77 13.66
CA GLU A 239 5.34 -6.71 15.12
C GLU A 239 4.67 -5.48 15.76
N ASN A 240 4.39 -4.44 14.99
CA ASN A 240 3.67 -3.26 15.45
C ASN A 240 2.21 -3.61 15.78
N SER A 241 1.74 -3.15 16.95
CA SER A 241 0.39 -3.38 17.49
C SER A 241 -0.75 -2.89 16.60
N MET A 242 -0.44 -2.01 15.65
CA MET A 242 -1.38 -1.52 14.65
C MET A 242 -1.72 -2.54 13.56
N TYR A 243 -0.86 -3.51 13.29
CA TYR A 243 -1.09 -4.53 12.27
C TYR A 243 -1.47 -5.87 12.92
N LEU A 244 -0.51 -6.50 13.60
CA LEU A 244 -0.73 -7.75 14.31
C LEU A 244 -0.46 -7.58 15.81
N GLY A 245 0.69 -6.99 16.15
CA GLY A 245 1.11 -6.85 17.53
C GLY A 245 1.42 -8.18 18.21
N SER A 246 1.52 -8.12 19.54
CA SER A 246 1.94 -9.25 20.38
C SER A 246 0.88 -9.73 21.37
N SER A 247 -0.29 -9.09 21.42
CA SER A 247 -1.35 -9.39 22.41
C SER A 247 -2.76 -9.28 21.81
N GLY A 248 -3.72 -9.94 22.47
CA GLY A 248 -5.11 -9.98 22.01
C GLY A 248 -5.31 -10.95 20.85
N ASP A 249 -6.57 -11.31 20.60
CA ASP A 249 -6.92 -12.16 19.46
C ASP A 249 -6.42 -11.53 18.16
N ARG A 250 -5.62 -12.27 17.40
CA ARG A 250 -4.96 -11.76 16.20
C ARG A 250 -4.73 -12.86 15.18
N THR A 251 -4.99 -12.53 13.92
CA THR A 251 -4.85 -13.42 12.78
C THR A 251 -3.74 -12.93 11.87
N LEU A 252 -2.78 -13.79 11.56
CA LEU A 252 -1.78 -13.61 10.54
C LEU A 252 -2.16 -14.43 9.30
N PHE A 253 -2.43 -13.75 8.19
CA PHE A 253 -2.57 -14.38 6.89
C PHE A 253 -1.20 -14.55 6.24
N SER A 254 -0.89 -15.80 5.86
CA SER A 254 0.16 -16.15 4.90
C SER A 254 -0.51 -16.35 3.56
N VAL A 255 -0.18 -15.55 2.54
CA VAL A 255 -0.86 -15.60 1.25
C VAL A 255 0.14 -15.89 0.13
N GLU A 256 0.03 -17.05 -0.52
CA GLU A 256 0.72 -17.32 -1.79
C GLU A 256 -0.02 -16.58 -2.91
N VAL A 257 0.59 -15.52 -3.46
CA VAL A 257 -0.02 -14.65 -4.47
C VAL A 257 0.68 -14.80 -5.81
N ILE A 258 -0.09 -14.72 -6.89
CA ILE A 258 0.41 -14.81 -8.28
C ILE A 258 0.40 -13.46 -9.00
N ASN A 259 -0.35 -12.47 -8.49
CA ASN A 259 -0.52 -11.18 -9.16
C ASN A 259 -0.46 -9.94 -8.24
N GLY A 260 0.28 -10.02 -7.14
CA GLY A 260 0.49 -8.86 -6.25
C GLY A 260 1.10 -7.66 -6.98
N ARG A 261 0.67 -6.45 -6.61
CA ARG A 261 1.18 -5.18 -7.15
C ARG A 261 1.99 -4.44 -6.12
N SER A 262 3.25 -4.17 -6.43
CA SER A 262 4.11 -3.34 -5.57
C SER A 262 3.73 -1.88 -5.78
N ILE A 263 3.20 -1.23 -4.73
CA ILE A 263 2.78 0.18 -4.83
C ILE A 263 3.74 1.16 -4.16
N ASN A 264 4.87 0.67 -3.65
CA ASN A 264 5.87 1.45 -2.89
C ASN A 264 6.22 2.81 -3.55
N ALA A 265 6.52 2.83 -4.86
CA ALA A 265 6.89 4.05 -5.59
C ALA A 265 5.78 5.12 -5.65
N HIS A 266 4.53 4.71 -5.44
CA HIS A 266 3.35 5.58 -5.53
C HIS A 266 2.62 5.73 -4.20
N SER A 267 3.06 5.03 -3.16
CA SER A 267 2.49 5.10 -1.81
C SER A 267 2.90 6.39 -1.10
N HIS A 268 2.06 6.85 -0.17
CA HIS A 268 2.41 7.86 0.81
C HIS A 268 3.47 7.35 1.79
N PHE A 269 3.55 6.02 2.00
CA PHE A 269 4.49 5.37 2.90
C PHE A 269 5.46 4.47 2.15
N VAL A 270 6.66 4.98 1.88
CA VAL A 270 7.69 4.34 1.04
C VAL A 270 8.39 3.15 1.74
N THR A 271 8.24 3.00 3.06
CA THR A 271 9.04 2.04 3.86
C THR A 271 8.39 0.69 4.10
N GLU A 272 7.15 0.47 3.65
CA GLU A 272 6.36 -0.70 4.06
C GLU A 272 6.49 -1.93 3.13
N ASP A 273 7.22 -1.79 2.01
CA ASP A 273 7.30 -2.81 0.93
C ASP A 273 5.92 -3.37 0.58
N GLU A 274 4.98 -2.44 0.41
CA GLU A 274 3.57 -2.73 0.30
C GLU A 274 3.26 -3.44 -1.02
N ILE A 275 2.69 -4.64 -0.89
CA ILE A 275 2.11 -5.41 -1.99
C ILE A 275 0.59 -5.36 -1.84
N LEU A 276 -0.06 -4.74 -2.82
CA LEU A 276 -1.51 -4.64 -2.88
C LEU A 276 -2.10 -5.83 -3.64
N LEU A 277 -3.07 -6.50 -3.03
CA LEU A 277 -3.93 -7.48 -3.70
C LEU A 277 -5.16 -6.77 -4.26
N LEU A 278 -5.54 -7.16 -5.47
CA LEU A 278 -6.68 -6.59 -6.19
C LEU A 278 -8.01 -7.14 -5.66
N PRO A 279 -9.12 -6.40 -5.82
CA PRO A 279 -10.45 -6.88 -5.47
C PRO A 279 -10.82 -8.12 -6.31
N GLY A 280 -11.60 -9.02 -5.72
CA GLY A 280 -12.00 -10.27 -6.35
C GLY A 280 -10.87 -11.30 -6.41
N THR A 281 -9.87 -11.19 -5.53
CA THR A 281 -8.78 -12.18 -5.45
C THR A 281 -9.34 -13.52 -4.96
N TYR A 282 -9.28 -14.54 -5.82
CA TYR A 282 -9.80 -15.88 -5.54
C TYR A 282 -8.75 -16.76 -4.87
N MET A 283 -9.09 -17.38 -3.74
CA MET A 283 -8.14 -18.11 -2.90
C MET A 283 -8.75 -19.39 -2.31
N GLU A 284 -7.90 -20.38 -2.07
CA GLU A 284 -8.22 -21.55 -1.25
C GLU A 284 -7.56 -21.42 0.12
N VAL A 285 -8.30 -21.76 1.17
CA VAL A 285 -7.73 -21.92 2.51
C VAL A 285 -7.00 -23.26 2.58
N GLN A 286 -5.67 -23.22 2.56
CA GLN A 286 -4.83 -24.42 2.58
C GLN A 286 -4.79 -25.05 3.98
N SER A 287 -4.59 -24.23 5.01
CA SER A 287 -4.39 -24.71 6.38
C SER A 287 -4.59 -23.60 7.40
N GLN A 288 -4.81 -23.99 8.66
CA GLN A 288 -4.81 -23.11 9.80
C GLN A 288 -3.97 -23.69 10.93
N VAL A 289 -3.37 -22.83 11.75
CA VAL A 289 -2.66 -23.24 12.97
C VAL A 289 -2.76 -22.13 14.03
N SER A 290 -2.85 -22.51 15.30
CA SER A 290 -2.73 -21.58 16.42
C SER A 290 -1.47 -21.92 17.22
N PRO A 291 -0.31 -21.33 16.86
CA PRO A 291 0.98 -21.71 17.43
C PRO A 291 1.24 -21.10 18.81
N ALA A 292 0.48 -20.08 19.20
CA ALA A 292 0.57 -19.41 20.48
C ALA A 292 -0.82 -18.94 20.92
N PRO A 293 -1.05 -18.68 22.23
CA PRO A 293 -2.31 -18.12 22.70
C PRO A 293 -2.70 -16.86 21.93
N GLU A 294 -3.98 -16.79 21.53
CA GLU A 294 -4.59 -15.66 20.83
C GLU A 294 -4.01 -15.37 19.43
N LEU A 295 -3.02 -16.14 18.97
CA LEU A 295 -2.44 -16.03 17.63
C LEU A 295 -2.96 -17.15 16.75
N TYR A 296 -3.54 -16.76 15.62
CA TYR A 296 -4.05 -17.66 14.60
C TYR A 296 -3.33 -17.38 13.28
N ILE A 297 -2.86 -18.42 12.60
CA ILE A 297 -2.24 -18.31 11.29
C ILE A 297 -3.14 -19.02 10.28
N ILE A 298 -3.50 -18.31 9.22
CA ILE A 298 -4.30 -18.83 8.11
C ILE A 298 -3.45 -18.80 6.85
N HIS A 299 -3.29 -19.95 6.21
CA HIS A 299 -2.58 -20.07 4.94
C HIS A 299 -3.58 -20.04 3.79
N LEU A 300 -3.43 -19.05 2.91
CA LEU A 300 -4.22 -18.87 1.70
C LEU A 300 -3.34 -19.08 0.47
N LYS A 301 -3.91 -19.70 -0.55
CA LYS A 301 -3.28 -19.82 -1.87
C LYS A 301 -4.17 -19.21 -2.93
N GLN A 302 -3.63 -18.23 -3.65
CA GLN A 302 -4.33 -17.62 -4.76
C GLN A 302 -4.48 -18.60 -5.93
N LEU A 303 -5.70 -18.67 -6.45
CA LEU A 303 -6.08 -19.46 -7.61
C LEU A 303 -6.48 -18.55 -8.77
N ILE A 304 -6.43 -19.10 -9.99
CA ILE A 304 -7.01 -18.44 -11.16
C ILE A 304 -8.48 -18.88 -11.22
N PRO A 305 -9.45 -17.96 -11.15
CA PRO A 305 -10.87 -18.31 -11.25
C PRO A 305 -11.22 -18.78 -12.66
N GLU A 306 -12.23 -19.64 -12.77
CA GLU A 306 -12.75 -20.09 -14.09
C GLU A 306 -13.53 -18.98 -14.80
N GLU A 307 -14.13 -18.06 -14.05
CA GLU A 307 -14.87 -16.91 -14.54
C GLU A 307 -14.12 -15.59 -14.29
N VAL A 308 -14.43 -14.56 -15.08
CA VAL A 308 -13.85 -13.22 -14.90
C VAL A 308 -14.50 -12.55 -13.69
N LEU A 309 -13.74 -12.45 -12.59
CA LEU A 309 -14.17 -11.75 -11.37
C LEU A 309 -13.85 -10.24 -11.40
N LEU A 310 -12.81 -9.84 -12.13
CA LEU A 310 -12.39 -8.46 -12.27
C LEU A 310 -12.19 -8.13 -13.74
N GLU A 311 -13.13 -7.40 -14.32
CA GLU A 311 -13.05 -6.94 -15.70
C GLU A 311 -11.92 -5.91 -15.84
N PRO A 312 -11.09 -5.92 -16.90
CA PRO A 312 -10.04 -4.91 -17.03
C PRO A 312 -10.62 -3.49 -17.26
N PRO A 313 -9.99 -2.43 -16.71
CA PRO A 313 -10.51 -1.07 -16.74
C PRO A 313 -10.32 -0.34 -18.08
N PHE A 314 -9.77 -0.96 -19.12
CA PHE A 314 -9.58 -0.30 -20.42
C PHE A 314 -10.80 -0.49 -21.32
N GLU A 315 -11.22 0.58 -22.01
CA GLU A 315 -12.26 0.50 -23.02
C GLU A 315 -11.84 -0.45 -24.17
N GLY A 316 -12.74 -1.33 -24.61
CA GLY A 316 -12.59 -2.03 -25.90
C GLY A 316 -12.21 -3.51 -25.89
N ILE A 317 -12.28 -4.23 -24.77
CA ILE A 317 -12.04 -5.70 -24.76
C ILE A 317 -13.17 -6.49 -25.45
N ALA A 318 -14.26 -5.83 -25.85
CA ALA A 318 -15.28 -6.45 -26.69
C ALA A 318 -14.91 -6.53 -28.18
N ASN A 319 -13.83 -5.89 -28.67
CA ASN A 319 -13.45 -5.99 -30.09
C ASN A 319 -11.95 -5.70 -30.35
N ILE A 320 -11.31 -6.64 -31.07
CA ILE A 320 -10.04 -6.58 -31.82
C ILE A 320 -8.85 -7.31 -31.17
N PHE A 321 -8.67 -8.56 -31.62
CA PHE A 321 -7.39 -9.23 -31.76
C PHE A 321 -6.38 -8.30 -32.48
N ASN A 322 -5.33 -7.86 -31.79
CA ASN A 322 -4.12 -7.37 -32.44
C ASN A 322 -2.88 -7.84 -31.65
N TYR A 323 -2.23 -8.88 -32.17
CA TYR A 323 -1.49 -9.90 -31.41
C TYR A 323 -0.04 -9.54 -31.01
N LEU A 324 0.46 -8.33 -31.27
CA LEU A 324 1.90 -8.05 -31.14
C LEU A 324 2.31 -7.09 -30.02
N PHE A 325 1.43 -6.21 -29.53
CA PHE A 325 1.67 -5.45 -28.30
C PHE A 325 1.38 -6.28 -27.04
N TYR A 326 0.48 -7.26 -27.18
CA TYR A 326 -0.06 -8.04 -26.07
C TYR A 326 0.89 -9.11 -25.52
N ILE A 327 1.84 -9.63 -26.30
CA ILE A 327 2.72 -10.73 -25.83
C ILE A 327 3.66 -10.27 -24.69
N LYS A 328 4.13 -9.02 -24.69
CA LYS A 328 4.96 -8.50 -23.58
C LYS A 328 4.17 -8.20 -22.31
N VAL A 329 2.92 -7.75 -22.44
CA VAL A 329 2.03 -7.48 -21.29
C VAL A 329 1.51 -8.79 -20.69
N PHE A 330 1.17 -9.78 -21.53
CA PHE A 330 0.69 -11.10 -21.08
C PHE A 330 1.79 -12.01 -20.53
N LEU A 331 3.06 -11.86 -20.92
CA LEU A 331 4.16 -12.62 -20.29
C LEU A 331 4.48 -12.13 -18.86
N CYS A 332 4.15 -10.87 -18.53
CA CYS A 332 4.23 -10.35 -17.17
C CYS A 332 2.95 -10.58 -16.36
N LEU A 333 1.82 -10.85 -17.02
CA LEU A 333 0.59 -11.29 -16.39
C LEU A 333 0.55 -12.82 -16.37
N GLY A 334 1.06 -13.43 -15.29
CA GLY A 334 0.84 -14.83 -14.94
C GLY A 334 -0.64 -15.18 -14.64
N ALA A 335 -1.59 -14.43 -15.18
CA ALA A 335 -3.00 -14.75 -15.22
C ALA A 335 -3.36 -15.03 -16.68
N HIS A 336 -3.55 -16.31 -16.99
CA HIS A 336 -4.30 -16.73 -18.17
C HIS A 336 -5.68 -16.05 -18.13
N VAL A 337 -5.84 -14.93 -18.82
CA VAL A 337 -7.16 -14.47 -19.25
C VAL A 337 -7.54 -15.38 -20.42
N PHE A 338 -8.11 -16.54 -20.12
CA PHE A 338 -8.58 -17.52 -21.09
C PHE A 338 -9.85 -18.20 -20.56
N PRO A 339 -10.79 -18.55 -21.44
CA PRO A 339 -11.18 -19.94 -21.60
C PRO A 339 -10.26 -20.60 -22.63
N LYS A 340 -9.88 -21.86 -22.35
CA LYS A 340 -9.23 -22.74 -23.34
C LYS A 340 -10.18 -22.92 -24.51
N ILE A 341 -9.74 -22.56 -25.72
CA ILE A 341 -10.35 -23.08 -26.94
C ILE A 341 -9.74 -24.47 -27.15
N GLY A 342 -10.57 -25.50 -26.97
CA GLY A 342 -10.27 -26.86 -27.44
C GLY A 342 -10.37 -26.96 -28.95
#